data_AF-A0A965FXD2-F1
#
_entry.id   AF-A0A965FXD2-F1
#
_cell.length_a   1.000
_cell.length_b   1.000
_cell.length_c   1.000
_cell.angle_alpha   90.00
_cell.angle_beta   90.00
_cell.angle_gamma   90.00
#
_symmetry.space_group_name_H-M   'P 1'
#
loop_
_entity.id
_entity.type
_entity.pdbx_description
1 polymer ?
#
loop_
_entity_poly.entity_id
_entity_poly.type
_entity_poly.pdbx_seq_one_letter_code
_entity_poly.pdbx_strand_id
1 'polypeptide(L)'
;MLMFAAADKLLKKISARIIGPDDSDEEKLHKTLLIFACGLMGSAAMLWLVIYNAMGIRYSATVPLLYLAVSATTLVIYIWKLNFEFFRFAQTCLYLFVPFIMQWSIGSYVTSSGVML
;
A
#
# COMPACT_ATOMS: atom_id res chain seq x y z
N MET A 1 -26.04 12.12 -5.38
CA MET A 1 -25.59 12.91 -6.55
C MET A 1 -24.56 13.98 -6.16
N LEU A 2 -24.80 14.81 -5.14
CA LEU A 2 -23.83 15.84 -4.68
C LEU A 2 -22.49 15.28 -4.15
N MET A 3 -22.51 14.15 -3.45
CA MET A 3 -21.30 13.54 -2.86
C MET A 3 -20.29 13.04 -3.92
N PHE A 4 -20.80 12.47 -5.01
CA PHE A 4 -19.97 12.01 -6.14
C PHE A 4 -19.29 13.19 -6.85
N ALA A 5 -20.03 14.28 -7.11
CA ALA A 5 -19.47 15.47 -7.73
C ALA A 5 -18.37 16.15 -6.89
N ALA A 6 -18.50 16.11 -5.56
CA ALA A 6 -17.46 16.61 -4.65
C ALA A 6 -16.20 15.74 -4.67
N ALA A 7 -16.37 14.41 -4.71
CA ALA A 7 -15.26 13.46 -4.84
C ALA A 7 -14.51 13.64 -6.16
N ASP A 8 -15.22 13.76 -7.29
CA ASP A 8 -14.61 14.02 -8.60
C ASP A 8 -13.77 15.30 -8.63
N LYS A 9 -14.30 16.39 -8.05
CA LYS A 9 -13.55 17.65 -7.93
C LYS A 9 -12.30 17.49 -7.07
N LEU A 10 -12.40 16.77 -5.95
CA LEU A 10 -11.27 16.52 -5.07
C LEU A 10 -10.20 15.67 -5.77
N LEU A 11 -10.60 14.60 -6.46
CA LEU A 11 -9.70 13.73 -7.21
C LEU A 11 -8.97 14.50 -8.32
N LYS A 12 -9.68 15.31 -9.11
CA LYS A 12 -9.05 16.17 -10.13
C LYS A 12 -8.06 17.16 -9.52
N LYS A 13 -8.41 17.76 -8.38
CA LYS A 13 -7.54 18.71 -7.67
C LYS A 13 -6.27 18.05 -7.13
N ILE A 14 -6.40 16.85 -6.55
CA ILE A 14 -5.26 16.08 -6.05
C ILE A 14 -4.39 15.60 -7.21
N SER A 15 -4.99 15.08 -8.28
CA SER A 15 -4.29 14.63 -9.48
C SER A 15 -3.47 15.75 -10.13
N ALA A 16 -4.06 16.93 -10.33
CA ALA A 16 -3.37 18.09 -10.88
C ALA A 16 -2.24 18.63 -9.98
N ARG A 17 -2.28 18.34 -8.67
CA ARG A 17 -1.22 18.70 -7.74
C ARG A 17 -0.06 17.70 -7.76
N ILE A 18 -0.35 16.41 -7.99
CA ILE A 18 0.63 15.33 -8.02
C ILE A 18 1.36 15.26 -9.36
N ILE A 19 0.60 15.39 -10.45
CA ILE A 19 1.09 15.34 -11.82
C ILE A 19 1.14 16.78 -12.35
N GLY A 20 2.34 17.36 -12.33
CA GLY A 20 2.57 18.71 -12.80
C GLY A 20 2.67 18.78 -14.33
N PRO A 21 2.40 19.96 -14.93
CA PRO A 21 2.67 20.18 -16.35
C PRO A 21 4.18 20.09 -16.68
N ASP A 22 5.04 20.40 -15.70
CA ASP A 22 6.50 20.40 -15.83
C ASP A 22 7.14 19.00 -15.65
N ASP A 23 6.36 18.00 -15.20
CA ASP A 23 6.85 16.62 -15.06
C ASP A 23 7.11 16.01 -16.44
N SER A 24 8.21 15.28 -16.59
CA SER A 24 8.47 14.48 -17.79
C SER A 24 7.46 13.34 -17.91
N ASP A 25 7.23 12.83 -19.12
CA ASP A 25 6.29 11.72 -19.33
C ASP A 25 6.66 10.46 -18.54
N GLU A 26 7.96 10.21 -18.39
CA GLU A 26 8.50 9.13 -17.56
C GLU A 26 8.16 9.32 -16.08
N GLU A 27 8.33 10.55 -15.56
CA GLU A 27 8.01 10.86 -14.16
C GLU A 27 6.51 10.72 -13.89
N LYS A 28 5.65 11.18 -14.80
CA LYS A 28 4.19 11.01 -14.73
C LYS A 28 3.81 9.53 -14.69
N LEU A 29 4.45 8.71 -15.52
CA LEU A 29 4.24 7.27 -15.56
C LEU A 29 4.64 6.61 -14.23
N HIS A 30 5.82 6.91 -13.71
CA HIS A 30 6.29 6.37 -12.44
C HIS A 30 5.38 6.76 -11.26
N LYS A 31 4.97 8.02 -11.17
CA LYS A 31 4.03 8.50 -10.14
C LYS A 31 2.71 7.75 -10.22
N THR A 32 2.15 7.62 -11.42
CA THR A 32 0.88 6.93 -11.66
C THR A 32 0.95 5.45 -11.31
N LEU A 33 2.00 4.75 -11.78
CA LEU A 33 2.20 3.33 -11.51
C LEU A 33 2.35 3.05 -10.02
N LEU A 34 3.12 3.87 -9.31
CA LEU A 34 3.34 3.65 -7.89
C LEU A 34 2.08 3.91 -7.05
N ILE A 35 1.30 4.95 -7.36
CA ILE A 35 0.00 5.21 -6.73
C ILE A 35 -0.97 4.06 -7.02
N PHE A 36 -1.00 3.58 -8.27
CA PHE A 36 -1.80 2.43 -8.65
C PHE A 36 -1.39 1.17 -7.88
N ALA A 37 -0.10 0.86 -7.81
CA ALA A 37 0.42 -0.26 -7.04
C ALA A 37 0.08 -0.13 -5.54
N CYS A 38 0.19 1.07 -4.97
CA CYS A 38 -0.18 1.35 -3.59
C CYS A 38 -1.66 1.01 -3.33
N GLY A 39 -2.56 1.46 -4.23
CA GLY A 39 -3.99 1.16 -4.15
C GLY A 39 -4.29 -0.33 -4.33
N LEU A 40 -3.63 -0.98 -5.30
CA LEU A 40 -3.81 -2.40 -5.59
C LEU A 40 -3.37 -3.27 -4.41
N MET A 41 -2.19 -2.99 -3.83
CA MET A 41 -1.65 -3.74 -2.68
C MET A 41 -2.50 -3.50 -1.42
N GLY A 42 -2.97 -2.27 -1.20
CA GLY A 42 -3.94 -1.99 -0.13
C GLY A 42 -5.25 -2.77 -0.31
N SER A 43 -5.76 -2.86 -1.54
CA SER A 43 -6.95 -3.64 -1.85
C SER A 43 -6.74 -5.14 -1.62
N ALA A 44 -5.56 -5.66 -1.98
CA ALA A 44 -5.18 -7.05 -1.71
C ALA A 44 -5.12 -7.35 -0.20
N ALA A 45 -4.56 -6.44 0.61
CA ALA A 45 -4.54 -6.57 2.07
C ALA A 45 -5.95 -6.57 2.69
N MET A 46 -6.84 -5.72 2.18
CA MET A 46 -8.25 -5.71 2.59
C MET A 46 -8.98 -7.01 2.17
N LEU A 47 -8.77 -7.47 0.94
CA LEU A 47 -9.34 -8.71 0.44
C LEU A 47 -8.90 -9.91 1.29
N TRP A 48 -7.61 -9.96 1.65
CA TRP A 48 -7.07 -10.95 2.56
C TRP A 48 -7.82 -10.97 3.90
N LEU A 49 -7.98 -9.81 4.54
CA LEU A 49 -8.72 -9.71 5.81
C LEU A 49 -10.15 -10.24 5.70
N VAL A 50 -10.86 -9.90 4.61
CA VAL A 50 -12.23 -10.36 4.37
C VAL A 50 -12.29 -11.89 4.21
N ILE A 51 -11.38 -12.47 3.41
CA ILE A 51 -11.34 -13.92 3.17
C ILE A 51 -11.06 -14.68 4.47
N TYR A 52 -10.04 -14.29 5.22
CA TYR A 52 -9.69 -14.97 6.48
C TYR A 52 -10.80 -14.86 7.52
N ASN A 53 -11.46 -13.71 7.59
CA ASN A 53 -12.62 -13.52 8.46
C ASN A 53 -13.79 -14.42 8.04
N ALA A 54 -14.10 -14.50 6.74
CA ALA A 54 -15.17 -15.36 6.20
C ALA A 54 -14.89 -16.86 6.42
N MET A 55 -13.62 -17.27 6.41
CA MET A 55 -13.21 -18.65 6.70
C MET A 55 -13.23 -19.00 8.21
N GLY A 56 -13.50 -18.02 9.09
CA GLY A 56 -13.45 -18.21 10.54
C GLY A 56 -12.03 -18.40 11.11
N ILE A 57 -10.99 -18.21 10.28
CA ILE A 57 -9.60 -18.33 10.69
C ILE A 57 -9.20 -17.05 11.42
N ARG A 58 -8.92 -17.15 12.71
CA ARG A 58 -8.44 -16.04 13.55
C ARG A 58 -6.96 -15.79 13.32
N TYR A 59 -6.61 -15.38 12.10
CA TYR A 59 -5.29 -14.83 11.83
C TYR A 59 -5.18 -13.42 12.41
N SER A 60 -3.98 -13.02 12.85
CA SER A 60 -3.75 -11.69 13.39
C SER A 60 -3.98 -10.63 12.31
N ALA A 61 -5.11 -9.93 12.39
CA ALA A 61 -5.43 -8.80 11.50
C ALA A 61 -4.50 -7.59 11.72
N THR A 62 -3.72 -7.61 12.80
CA THR A 62 -2.82 -6.52 13.20
C THR A 62 -1.81 -6.18 12.12
N VAL A 63 -1.17 -7.18 11.50
CA VAL A 63 -0.11 -6.91 10.50
C VAL A 63 -0.69 -6.29 9.21
N PRO A 64 -1.75 -6.84 8.59
CA PRO A 64 -2.39 -6.18 7.44
C PRO A 64 -2.92 -4.77 7.75
N LEU A 65 -3.51 -4.56 8.93
CA LEU A 65 -4.02 -3.24 9.33
C LEU A 65 -2.90 -2.23 9.55
N LEU A 66 -1.79 -2.62 10.16
CA LEU A 66 -0.61 -1.77 10.30
C LEU A 66 -0.01 -1.42 8.94
N TYR A 67 0.09 -2.40 8.04
CA TYR A 67 0.53 -2.17 6.66
C TYR A 67 -0.36 -1.12 5.96
N LEU A 68 -1.68 -1.28 6.03
CA LEU A 68 -2.64 -0.32 5.47
C LEU A 68 -2.47 1.08 6.06
N ALA A 69 -2.34 1.19 7.38
CA ALA A 69 -2.17 2.46 8.08
C ALA A 69 -0.86 3.17 7.68
N VAL A 70 0.27 2.44 7.67
CA VAL A 70 1.58 3.00 7.29
C VAL A 70 1.58 3.38 5.82
N SER A 71 1.09 2.52 4.94
CA SER A 71 1.00 2.79 3.50
C SER A 71 0.14 4.03 3.22
N ALA A 72 -1.06 4.11 3.80
CA ALA A 72 -1.93 5.28 3.67
C ALA A 72 -1.28 6.56 4.22
N THR A 73 -0.57 6.47 5.34
CA THR A 73 0.14 7.62 5.93
C THR A 73 1.25 8.13 4.99
N THR A 74 2.04 7.23 4.39
CA THR A 74 3.08 7.63 3.43
C THR A 74 2.49 8.29 2.18
N LEU A 75 1.32 7.81 1.70
CA LEU A 75 0.60 8.44 0.59
C LEU A 75 0.09 9.84 0.96
N VAL A 76 -0.47 10.02 2.17
CA VAL A 76 -0.91 11.34 2.65
C VAL A 76 0.26 12.31 2.74
N ILE A 77 1.38 11.87 3.30
CA ILE A 77 2.62 12.66 3.37
C ILE A 77 3.10 13.03 1.97
N TYR A 78 3.02 12.10 1.00
CA TYR A 78 3.37 12.37 -0.38
C TYR A 78 2.49 13.45 -1.01
N ILE A 79 1.17 13.38 -0.84
CA ILE A 79 0.24 14.40 -1.38
C ILE A 79 0.54 15.79 -0.79
N TRP A 80 1.01 15.84 0.45
CA TRP A 80 1.33 17.09 1.15
C TRP A 80 2.68 17.66 0.74
N LYS A 81 3.75 16.86 0.83
CA LYS A 81 5.14 17.28 0.57
C LYS A 81 5.56 17.18 -0.89
N LEU A 82 4.81 16.45 -1.72
CA LEU A 82 5.12 16.14 -3.13
C LEU A 82 6.51 15.54 -3.36
N ASN A 83 7.08 14.91 -2.34
CA ASN A 83 8.38 14.25 -2.44
C ASN A 83 8.18 12.80 -2.94
N PHE A 84 8.29 12.62 -4.24
CA PHE A 84 8.11 11.32 -4.88
C PHE A 84 9.19 10.31 -4.50
N GLU A 85 10.44 10.75 -4.36
CA GLU A 85 11.57 9.90 -3.95
C GLU A 85 11.33 9.21 -2.61
N PHE A 86 10.87 9.98 -1.61
CA PHE A 86 10.52 9.43 -0.30
C PHE A 86 9.35 8.45 -0.39
N PHE A 87 8.31 8.77 -1.15
CA PHE A 87 7.15 7.89 -1.33
C PHE A 87 7.55 6.57 -2.00
N ARG A 88 8.35 6.64 -3.07
CA ARG A 88 8.90 5.48 -3.77
C ARG A 88 9.72 4.61 -2.86
N PHE A 89 10.65 5.19 -2.12
CA PHE A 89 11.47 4.46 -1.16
C PHE A 89 10.60 3.76 -0.10
N ALA A 90 9.69 4.49 0.55
CA ALA A 90 8.84 3.95 1.61
C ALA A 90 7.94 2.80 1.12
N GLN A 91 7.25 2.98 -0.03
CA GLN A 91 6.39 1.94 -0.60
C GLN A 91 7.19 0.71 -1.03
N THR A 92 8.36 0.91 -1.64
CA THR A 92 9.24 -0.20 -2.03
C THR A 92 9.72 -0.98 -0.81
N CYS A 93 10.13 -0.29 0.26
CA CYS A 93 10.47 -0.93 1.53
C CYS A 93 9.30 -1.74 2.09
N LEU A 94 8.08 -1.20 2.05
CA LEU A 94 6.90 -1.94 2.50
C LEU A 94 6.68 -3.20 1.65
N TYR A 95 6.70 -3.09 0.32
CA TYR A 95 6.51 -4.24 -0.56
C TYR A 95 7.59 -5.30 -0.37
N LEU A 96 8.83 -4.87 -0.10
CA LEU A 96 9.94 -5.76 0.14
C LEU A 96 9.84 -6.45 1.50
N PHE A 97 9.58 -5.73 2.58
CA PHE A 97 9.73 -6.23 3.94
C PHE A 97 8.45 -6.81 4.57
N VAL A 98 7.27 -6.31 4.20
CA VAL A 98 5.98 -6.83 4.70
C VAL A 98 5.82 -8.35 4.52
N PRO A 99 6.17 -8.98 3.37
CA PRO A 99 6.05 -10.43 3.25
C PRO A 99 6.91 -11.18 4.29
N PHE A 100 8.10 -10.68 4.64
CA PHE A 100 8.94 -11.28 5.67
C PHE A 100 8.35 -11.11 7.08
N ILE A 101 7.79 -9.93 7.38
CA ILE A 101 7.10 -9.67 8.65
C ILE A 101 5.89 -10.60 8.79
N MET A 102 5.11 -10.75 7.73
CA MET A 102 3.98 -11.68 7.68
C MET A 102 4.44 -13.12 7.90
N GLN A 103 5.48 -13.57 7.21
CA GLN A 103 6.04 -14.91 7.37
C GLN A 103 6.49 -15.18 8.81
N TRP A 104 7.19 -14.24 9.44
CA TRP A 104 7.60 -14.38 10.83
C TRP A 104 6.39 -14.43 11.77
N SER A 105 5.34 -13.67 11.48
CA SER A 105 4.12 -13.64 12.30
C SER A 105 3.37 -14.99 12.33
N ILE A 106 3.55 -15.85 11.33
CA ILE A 106 3.01 -17.22 11.30
C ILE A 106 3.80 -18.16 12.25
N GLY A 107 5.04 -17.81 12.58
CA GLY A 107 5.94 -18.58 13.44
C GLY A 107 7.21 -19.01 12.70
N SER A 108 8.37 -18.76 13.32
CA SER A 108 9.67 -19.22 12.84
C SER A 108 9.76 -20.75 12.91
N TYR A 109 10.47 -21.32 11.95
CA TYR A 109 10.83 -22.72 11.68
C TYR A 109 11.47 -23.52 12.83
N VAL A 110 11.16 -23.24 14.10
CA VAL A 110 11.76 -23.96 15.25
C VAL A 110 11.28 -25.42 15.34
N THR A 111 10.20 -25.80 14.62
CA THR A 111 9.75 -27.20 14.49
C THR A 111 9.95 -27.78 13.08
N SER A 112 10.55 -27.05 12.14
CA SER A 112 10.82 -27.53 10.77
C SER A 112 12.30 -27.60 10.40
N SER A 113 13.20 -27.51 11.38
CA SER A 113 14.63 -27.88 11.25
C SER A 113 14.87 -29.39 11.02
N GLY A 114 13.82 -30.16 10.71
CA GLY A 114 13.90 -31.59 10.41
C GLY A 114 14.19 -31.93 8.94
N VAL A 115 14.01 -31.02 7.98
CA VAL A 115 14.39 -31.28 6.57
C VAL A 115 14.78 -29.97 5.89
N MET A 116 16.07 -29.64 5.96
CA MET A 116 16.71 -28.78 4.98
C MET A 116 17.86 -29.62 4.40
N LEU A 117 17.66 -30.11 3.17
CA LEU A 117 18.71 -30.61 2.27
C LEU A 117 18.96 -29.54 1.21
#